data_AF-A0A540N7W6-F1
#
_entry.id   AF-A0A540N7W6-F1
#
_cell.length_a   1.000
_cell.length_b   1.000
_cell.length_c   1.000
_cell.angle_alpha   90.00
_cell.angle_beta   90.00
_cell.angle_gamma   90.00
#
_symmetry.space_group_name_H-M   'P 1'
#
loop_
_entity.id
_entity.type
_entity.pdbx_description
1 polymer ?
#
loop_
_entity_poly.entity_id
_entity_poly.type
_entity_poly.pdbx_seq_one_letter_code
_entity_poly.pdbx_strand_id
1 'polypeptide(L)'
;MNIVIPRNSRIPVMQKTSVTTTYDNQVLVGFAVYEGESSIAKNNNFLAEFTLYGIPPAPQGVPSFEVCFNIDANGILNVSAEDKSTGQKKGITIKSDSDIRNFEGIEKVN
;
A
#
# COMPACT_ATOMS: atom_id res chain seq x y z
N MET A 1 -8.65 -9.58 0.79
CA MET A 1 -7.65 -8.93 -0.07
C MET A 1 -8.37 -7.82 -0.83
N ASN A 2 -7.85 -6.59 -0.83
CA ASN A 2 -8.41 -5.50 -1.64
C ASN A 2 -7.38 -5.12 -2.71
N ILE A 3 -7.76 -5.19 -3.99
CA ILE A 3 -6.89 -4.87 -5.11
C ILE A 3 -7.00 -3.37 -5.37
N VAL A 4 -5.92 -2.63 -5.07
CA VAL A 4 -5.93 -1.16 -5.20
C VAL A 4 -5.44 -0.71 -6.58
N ILE A 5 -4.33 -1.28 -7.05
CA ILE A 5 -3.78 -1.03 -8.39
C ILE A 5 -3.79 -2.36 -9.15
N PRO A 6 -4.65 -2.53 -10.16
CA PRO A 6 -4.69 -3.76 -10.95
C PRO A 6 -3.38 -4.00 -11.72
N ARG A 7 -3.06 -5.28 -11.97
CA ARG A 7 -1.94 -5.65 -12.85
C ARG A 7 -2.11 -5.02 -14.24
N ASN A 8 -0.99 -4.67 -14.86
CA ASN A 8 -0.91 -4.01 -16.17
C ASN A 8 -1.52 -2.60 -16.20
N SER A 9 -1.72 -1.96 -15.03
CA SER A 9 -2.03 -0.53 -14.97
C SER A 9 -0.89 0.29 -15.58
N ARG A 10 -1.25 1.30 -16.38
CA ARG A 10 -0.28 2.18 -17.01
C ARG A 10 0.37 3.08 -15.96
N ILE A 11 1.69 3.03 -15.82
CA ILE A 11 2.43 3.90 -14.89
C ILE A 11 2.87 5.20 -15.59
N PRO A 12 2.96 6.34 -14.88
CA PRO A 12 2.65 6.50 -13.46
C PRO A 12 1.15 6.38 -13.15
N VAL A 13 0.81 5.83 -12.00
CA VAL A 13 -0.59 5.64 -11.56
C VAL A 13 -0.75 5.98 -10.08
N MET A 14 -1.89 6.61 -9.77
CA MET A 14 -2.29 6.95 -8.42
C MET A 14 -3.70 6.42 -8.15
N GLN A 15 -3.87 5.73 -7.03
CA GLN A 15 -5.16 5.22 -6.58
C GLN A 15 -5.37 5.54 -5.11
N LYS A 16 -6.62 5.88 -4.76
CA LYS A 16 -7.02 6.23 -3.41
C LYS A 16 -8.03 5.22 -2.88
N THR A 17 -7.89 4.86 -1.61
CA THR A 17 -8.85 4.02 -0.90
C THR A 17 -9.13 4.63 0.47
N SER A 18 -10.32 4.38 1.01
CA SER A 18 -10.69 4.83 2.35
C SER A 18 -10.60 3.67 3.32
N VAL A 19 -9.99 3.91 4.47
CA VAL A 19 -9.99 2.98 5.60
C VAL A 19 -10.59 3.66 6.82
N THR A 20 -11.07 2.86 7.77
CA THR A 20 -11.71 3.34 9.00
C THR A 20 -11.31 2.44 10.18
N THR A 21 -11.54 2.91 11.40
CA THR A 21 -11.36 2.09 12.62
C THR A 21 -12.35 0.93 12.69
N THR A 22 -11.93 -0.16 13.32
CA THR A 22 -12.71 -1.40 13.47
C THR A 22 -13.17 -1.67 14.90
N TYR A 23 -12.79 -0.82 15.85
CA TYR A 23 -13.26 -0.83 17.23
C TYR A 23 -13.22 0.57 17.85
N ASP A 24 -13.96 0.76 18.94
CA ASP A 24 -14.05 2.03 19.66
C ASP A 24 -12.71 2.45 20.25
N ASN A 25 -12.42 3.75 20.21
CA ASN A 25 -11.22 4.37 20.78
C ASN A 25 -9.89 3.77 20.26
N GLN A 26 -9.91 3.23 19.04
CA GLN A 26 -8.73 2.73 18.36
C GLN A 26 -7.69 3.85 18.16
N VAL A 27 -6.46 3.62 18.66
CA VAL A 27 -5.37 4.64 18.69
C VAL A 27 -4.40 4.58 17.51
N LEU A 28 -4.46 3.50 16.73
CA LEU A 28 -3.63 3.27 15.54
C LEU A 28 -4.42 2.55 14.45
N VAL A 29 -4.11 2.81 13.18
CA VAL A 29 -4.63 2.07 12.03
C VAL A 29 -3.46 1.49 11.27
N GLY A 30 -3.54 0.22 10.89
CA GLY A 30 -2.48 -0.45 10.16
C GLY A 30 -3.00 -1.37 9.08
N PHE A 31 -2.22 -1.52 8.02
CA PHE A 31 -2.49 -2.45 6.92
C PHE A 31 -1.18 -2.95 6.32
N ALA A 32 -1.20 -4.19 5.85
CA ALA A 32 -0.10 -4.79 5.13
C ALA A 32 -0.26 -4.58 3.62
N VAL A 33 0.83 -4.28 2.95
CA VAL A 33 0.92 -4.04 1.51
C VAL A 33 1.55 -5.27 0.86
N TYR A 34 0.89 -5.78 -0.17
CA TYR A 34 1.30 -6.96 -0.91
C TYR A 34 1.30 -6.69 -2.41
N GLU A 35 2.12 -7.45 -3.13
CA GLU A 35 2.15 -7.52 -4.59
C GLU A 35 1.89 -8.97 -5.03
N GLY A 36 0.93 -9.17 -5.93
CA GLY A 36 0.61 -10.47 -6.50
C GLY A 36 -0.84 -10.58 -6.98
N GLU A 37 -1.20 -11.72 -7.55
CA GLU A 37 -2.51 -11.97 -8.16
C GLU A 37 -3.42 -12.86 -7.31
N SER A 38 -2.91 -13.44 -6.22
CA SER A 38 -3.70 -14.34 -5.41
C SER A 38 -4.69 -13.58 -4.54
N SER A 39 -5.88 -14.15 -4.35
CA SER A 39 -6.85 -13.68 -3.35
C SER A 39 -6.41 -13.97 -1.91
N ILE A 40 -5.40 -14.82 -1.73
CA ILE A 40 -4.86 -15.23 -0.42
C ILE A 40 -3.55 -14.49 -0.18
N ALA A 41 -3.49 -13.64 0.86
CA ALA A 41 -2.32 -12.82 1.18
C ALA A 41 -1.02 -13.61 1.33
N LYS A 42 -1.08 -14.83 1.90
CA LYS A 42 0.08 -15.72 2.07
C LYS A 42 0.73 -16.17 0.75
N ASN A 43 0.00 -16.09 -0.36
CA ASN A 43 0.48 -16.49 -1.68
C ASN A 43 0.97 -15.28 -2.51
N ASN A 44 1.04 -14.09 -1.90
CA ASN A 44 1.53 -12.87 -2.53
C ASN A 44 2.84 -12.42 -1.87
N ASN A 45 3.61 -11.60 -2.59
CA ASN A 45 4.83 -10.99 -2.08
C ASN A 45 4.48 -9.92 -1.05
N PHE A 46 4.94 -10.08 0.19
CA PHE A 46 4.81 -9.03 1.21
C PHE A 46 5.81 -7.92 0.92
N LEU A 47 5.33 -6.68 0.85
CA LEU A 47 6.16 -5.52 0.56
C LEU A 47 6.50 -4.73 1.82
N ALA A 48 5.47 -4.38 2.61
CA ALA A 48 5.63 -3.59 3.82
C ALA A 48 4.39 -3.66 4.71
N GLU A 49 4.57 -3.30 5.98
CA GLU A 49 3.48 -2.97 6.88
C GLU A 49 3.43 -1.44 7.07
N PHE A 50 2.23 -0.87 6.98
CA PHE A 50 1.99 0.53 7.23
C PHE A 50 1.17 0.68 8.52
N THR A 51 1.59 1.59 9.40
CA THR A 51 0.86 1.91 10.64
C THR A 51 0.86 3.42 10.88
N LEU A 52 -0.31 4.02 11.07
CA LEU A 52 -0.50 5.40 11.51
C LEU A 52 -0.96 5.40 12.97
N TYR A 53 -0.25 6.16 13.81
CA TYR A 53 -0.52 6.29 15.25
C TYR A 53 -1.09 7.67 15.57
N GLY A 54 -1.76 7.79 16.72
CA GLY A 54 -2.23 9.08 17.23
C GLY A 54 -3.65 9.41 16.80
N ILE A 55 -4.45 8.39 16.49
CA ILE A 55 -5.87 8.56 16.19
C ILE A 55 -6.58 9.00 17.47
N PRO A 56 -7.32 10.12 17.46
CA PRO A 56 -8.12 10.55 18.61
C PRO A 56 -9.19 9.50 18.99
N PRO A 57 -9.51 9.33 20.29
CA PRO A 57 -10.58 8.45 20.71
C PRO A 57 -11.93 8.84 20.09
N ALA A 58 -12.55 7.92 19.37
CA ALA A 58 -13.84 8.08 18.73
C ALA A 58 -14.53 6.70 18.58
N PRO A 59 -15.87 6.66 18.39
CA PRO A 59 -16.56 5.41 18.08
C PRO A 59 -15.99 4.73 16.83
N GLN A 60 -16.13 3.41 16.77
CA GLN A 60 -15.81 2.62 15.59
C GLN A 60 -16.46 3.22 14.34
N GLY A 61 -15.71 3.27 13.23
CA GLY A 61 -16.27 3.72 11.94
C GLY A 61 -16.28 5.24 11.75
N VAL A 62 -15.99 6.03 12.79
CA VAL A 62 -16.03 7.51 12.72
C VAL A 62 -14.74 8.10 12.15
N PRO A 63 -13.53 7.76 12.63
CA PRO A 63 -12.29 8.23 12.01
C PRO A 63 -12.13 7.69 10.58
N SER A 64 -11.94 8.58 9.62
CA SER A 64 -11.81 8.24 8.21
C SER A 64 -10.42 8.61 7.69
N PHE A 65 -9.76 7.66 7.04
CA PHE A 65 -8.42 7.83 6.51
C PHE A 65 -8.41 7.66 5.00
N GLU A 66 -7.77 8.57 4.28
CA GLU A 66 -7.48 8.43 2.86
C GLU A 66 -6.10 7.82 2.67
N VAL A 67 -6.07 6.61 2.12
CA VAL A 67 -4.83 5.94 1.76
C VAL A 67 -4.60 6.12 0.26
N CYS A 68 -3.44 6.65 -0.10
CA CYS A 68 -3.02 6.85 -1.48
C CYS A 68 -1.88 5.89 -1.82
N PHE A 69 -2.03 5.16 -2.92
CA PHE A 69 -1.02 4.31 -3.52
C PHE A 69 -0.59 4.96 -4.82
N ASN A 70 0.69 5.34 -4.92
CA ASN A 70 1.24 6.02 -6.08
C ASN A 70 2.45 5.25 -6.60
N ILE A 71 2.38 4.73 -7.82
CA ILE A 71 3.51 4.13 -8.53
C ILE A 71 4.02 5.17 -9.52
N ASP A 72 5.27 5.57 -9.36
CA ASP A 72 5.89 6.56 -10.24
C ASP A 72 6.37 5.96 -11.58
N ALA A 73 6.97 6.78 -12.43
CA ALA A 73 7.48 6.34 -13.73
C ALA A 73 8.64 5.33 -13.65
N ASN A 74 9.31 5.23 -12.50
CA ASN A 74 10.37 4.26 -12.24
C ASN A 74 9.84 2.98 -11.58
N GLY A 75 8.52 2.86 -11.39
CA GLY A 75 7.91 1.74 -10.70
C GLY A 75 8.06 1.78 -9.17
N ILE A 76 8.49 2.91 -8.59
CA ILE A 76 8.63 3.05 -7.14
C ILE A 76 7.24 3.29 -6.54
N LEU A 77 6.86 2.43 -5.59
CA LEU A 77 5.60 2.54 -4.88
C LEU A 77 5.74 3.47 -3.68
N ASN A 78 4.88 4.48 -3.62
CA ASN A 78 4.71 5.35 -2.47
C ASN A 78 3.32 5.12 -1.90
N VAL A 79 3.26 4.85 -0.60
CA VAL A 79 1.99 4.64 0.12
C VAL A 79 1.89 5.69 1.21
N SER A 80 0.81 6.45 1.22
CA SER A 80 0.54 7.45 2.26
C SER A 80 -0.86 7.30 2.82
N ALA A 81 -1.04 7.57 4.12
CA ALA A 81 -2.34 7.71 4.73
C ALA A 81 -2.49 9.08 5.37
N GLU A 82 -3.69 9.63 5.25
CA GLU A 82 -4.11 10.90 5.85
C GLU A 82 -5.38 10.69 6.67
N ASP A 83 -5.34 11.06 7.95
CA ASP A 83 -6.54 11.22 8.76
C ASP A 83 -7.28 12.50 8.32
N LYS A 84 -8.52 12.35 7.82
CA LYS A 84 -9.32 13.47 7.30
C LYS A 84 -9.77 14.45 8.39
N SER A 85 -9.81 14.04 9.65
CA SER A 85 -10.25 14.88 10.76
C SER A 85 -9.11 15.71 11.34
N THR A 86 -7.93 15.10 11.50
CA THR A 86 -6.77 15.76 12.13
C THR A 86 -5.79 16.34 11.11
N GLY A 87 -5.85 15.91 9.84
CA GLY A 87 -4.86 16.24 8.82
C GLY A 87 -3.50 15.54 9.03
N GLN A 88 -3.40 14.64 10.01
CA GLN A 88 -2.19 13.88 10.26
C GLN A 88 -1.89 12.96 9.09
N LYS A 89 -0.64 13.00 8.60
CA LYS A 89 -0.19 12.24 7.44
C LYS A 89 1.03 11.39 7.78
N LYS A 90 1.10 10.21 7.19
CA LYS A 90 2.31 9.38 7.18
C LYS A 90 2.46 8.74 5.81
N GLY A 91 3.70 8.65 5.33
CA GLY A 91 4.04 8.00 4.07
C GLY A 91 5.21 7.04 4.23
N ILE A 92 5.24 6.01 3.38
CA ILE A 92 6.36 5.10 3.19
C ILE A 92 6.65 4.98 1.69
N THR A 93 7.92 4.81 1.35
CA THR A 93 8.37 4.52 -0.01
C THR A 93 8.91 3.10 -0.05
N ILE A 94 8.42 2.31 -0.99
CA ILE A 94 8.75 0.91 -1.20
C ILE A 94 9.40 0.82 -2.57
N LYS A 95 10.67 0.45 -2.60
CA LYS A 95 11.38 0.15 -3.83
C LYS A 95 11.23 -1.34 -4.10
N SER A 96 10.65 -1.68 -5.24
CA SER A 96 10.60 -3.07 -5.69
C SER A 96 11.99 -3.47 -6.16
N ASP A 97 12.56 -4.53 -5.58
CA ASP A 97 13.86 -5.11 -5.97
C ASP A 97 13.78 -5.86 -7.33
N SER A 98 12.76 -5.57 -8.13
CA SER A 98 12.32 -6.36 -9.28
C SER A 98 13.29 -6.35 -10.46
N ASP A 99 14.28 -5.44 -10.50
CA ASP A 99 15.35 -5.46 -11.49
C ASP A 99 16.21 -6.74 -11.43
N ILE A 100 16.20 -7.48 -10.31
CA ILE A 100 16.98 -8.72 -10.15
C ILE A 100 16.16 -9.97 -10.52
N ARG A 101 14.82 -9.88 -10.56
CA ARG A 101 13.95 -11.07 -10.63
C ARG A 101 13.65 -11.55 -12.07
N ASN A 102 14.01 -10.77 -13.09
CA ASN A 102 13.71 -11.08 -14.50
C ASN A 102 14.95 -11.06 -15.41
N PHE A 103 16.06 -11.69 -15.01
CA PHE A 103 17.14 -12.05 -15.95
C PHE A 103 17.32 -13.57 -16.02
N GLU A 104 16.34 -14.25 -16.62
CA GLU A 104 16.51 -15.58 -17.21
C GLU A 104 16.29 -15.45 -18.72
N GLY A 105 17.39 -15.24 -19.48
CA GLY A 105 17.39 -15.36 -20.94
C GLY A 105 18.13 -14.26 -21.71
N ILE A 106 19.45 -14.38 -21.84
CA ILE A 106 20.11 -14.25 -23.15
C ILE A 106 21.12 -15.40 -23.22
N GLU A 107 20.91 -16.32 -24.15
CA GLU A 107 21.86 -17.37 -24.49
C GLU A 107 23.26 -16.76 -24.69
N LYS A 108 24.26 -17.29 -24.01
CA LYS A 108 25.64 -17.02 -24.37
C LYS A 108 25.91 -17.71 -25.71
N VAL A 109 25.72 -16.97 -26.80
CA VAL A 109 26.39 -17.24 -28.07
C VAL A 109 27.85 -16.78 -27.94
N ASN A 110 28.72 -17.73 -27.61
CA ASN A 110 30.02 -18.03 -28.22
C ASN A 110 30.80 -19.00 -27.33
#